data_AF-A0AAD9VEZ1-F1
#
_entry.id   AF-A0AAD9VEZ1-F1
#
_cell.length_a   1.000
_cell.length_b   1.000
_cell.length_c   1.000
_cell.angle_alpha   90.00
_cell.angle_beta   90.00
_cell.angle_gamma   90.00
#
_symmetry.space_group_name_H-M   'P 1'
#
loop_
_entity.id
_entity.type
_entity.pdbx_description
1 polymer ?
#
loop_
_entity_poly.entity_id
_entity_poly.type
_entity_poly.pdbx_seq_one_letter_code
_entity_poly.pdbx_strand_id
1 'polypeptide(L)'
;MSCSDIFAEPMLDTDEYLNKYLEQLDELGKKGLLPKLDEVRQYKVYSIKGSGFGAHKSIVLTTDDEHFLTVELGFTKVDGVKHIYPVTRHLPKSSKPKMEKLGTIVAKGEDLIVKAVAVMKHFGSYFKFCNNCQDYCNKYAAAIGLQGAPSLTDGDKVALAGLVGAILAFLVTVLRKKD
;
A
#
# COMPACT_ATOMS: atom_id res chain seq x y z
N MET A 1 -5.55 -18.20 -20.65
CA MET A 1 -5.97 -18.95 -19.44
C MET A 1 -6.75 -17.98 -18.57
N SER A 2 -8.06 -18.18 -18.41
CA SER A 2 -8.90 -17.33 -17.56
C SER A 2 -8.65 -17.69 -16.10
N CYS A 3 -8.23 -16.72 -15.29
CA CYS A 3 -7.95 -16.91 -13.87
C CYS A 3 -9.28 -17.06 -13.12
N SER A 4 -9.81 -18.29 -13.00
CA SER A 4 -11.15 -18.55 -12.46
C SER A 4 -11.22 -18.62 -10.93
N ASP A 5 -10.09 -18.70 -10.23
CA ASP A 5 -10.07 -19.04 -8.80
C ASP A 5 -9.86 -17.80 -7.92
N ILE A 6 -10.94 -17.03 -7.70
CA ILE A 6 -10.94 -15.87 -6.78
C ILE A 6 -10.64 -16.38 -5.36
N PHE A 7 -9.55 -15.89 -4.75
CA PHE A 7 -9.15 -16.29 -3.40
C PHE A 7 -9.46 -15.23 -2.35
N ALA A 8 -9.48 -13.96 -2.73
CA ALA A 8 -10.07 -12.92 -1.92
C ALA A 8 -10.72 -11.86 -2.82
N GLU A 9 -11.93 -11.46 -2.45
CA GLU A 9 -12.67 -10.42 -3.15
C GLU A 9 -12.13 -9.03 -2.79
N PRO A 10 -12.23 -8.05 -3.70
CA PRO A 10 -11.94 -6.69 -3.34
C PRO A 10 -12.94 -6.22 -2.30
N MET A 11 -12.44 -5.58 -1.27
CA MET A 11 -13.28 -4.89 -0.31
C MET A 11 -13.51 -3.46 -0.84
N LEU A 12 -14.20 -3.34 -1.98
CA LEU A 12 -14.09 -2.13 -2.82
C LEU A 12 -15.16 -1.06 -2.62
N ASP A 13 -16.28 -1.33 -1.96
CA ASP A 13 -17.43 -0.42 -1.98
C ASP A 13 -17.86 0.21 -0.65
N THR A 14 -17.09 0.08 0.44
CA THR A 14 -17.48 0.73 1.71
C THR A 14 -16.41 1.66 2.25
N ASP A 15 -16.78 2.95 2.33
CA ASP A 15 -16.07 4.02 3.05
C ASP A 15 -15.63 3.56 4.46
N GLU A 16 -16.37 2.63 5.06
CA GLU A 16 -16.08 2.03 6.36
C GLU A 16 -14.63 1.53 6.51
N TYR A 17 -14.12 0.76 5.55
CA TYR A 17 -12.79 0.18 5.71
C TYR A 17 -11.66 1.12 5.31
N LEU A 18 -11.93 2.05 4.41
CA LEU A 18 -11.01 3.15 4.18
C LEU A 18 -10.94 4.03 5.44
N ASN A 19 -12.04 4.23 6.17
CA ASN A 19 -12.07 4.88 7.47
C ASN A 19 -11.31 4.09 8.54
N LYS A 20 -11.49 2.76 8.62
CA LYS A 20 -10.68 1.90 9.51
C LYS A 20 -9.19 1.99 9.21
N TYR A 21 -8.83 2.06 7.93
CA TYR A 21 -7.45 2.26 7.53
C TYR A 21 -6.93 3.65 7.94
N LEU A 22 -7.75 4.70 7.79
CA LEU A 22 -7.43 6.03 8.28
C LEU A 22 -7.24 6.10 9.80
N GLU A 23 -8.08 5.40 10.57
CA GLU A 23 -7.93 5.27 12.01
C GLU A 23 -6.63 4.56 12.37
N GLN A 24 -6.27 3.48 11.66
CA GLN A 24 -4.97 2.82 11.83
C GLN A 24 -3.80 3.79 11.56
N LEU A 25 -3.87 4.60 10.51
CA LEU A 25 -2.83 5.60 10.23
C LEU A 25 -2.75 6.65 11.36
N ASP A 26 -3.90 7.15 11.83
CA ASP A 26 -3.98 8.10 12.95
C ASP A 26 -3.37 7.52 14.24
N GLU A 27 -3.67 6.27 14.58
CA GLU A 27 -3.08 5.60 15.74
C GLU A 27 -1.56 5.45 15.63
N LEU A 28 -1.04 5.07 14.46
CA LEU A 28 0.39 4.97 14.23
C LEU A 28 1.06 6.35 14.30
N GLY A 29 0.39 7.38 13.77
CA GLY A 29 0.82 8.79 13.87
C GLY A 29 0.91 9.27 15.32
N LYS A 30 -0.13 9.02 16.13
CA LYS A 30 -0.18 9.34 17.57
C LYS A 30 0.93 8.65 18.37
N LYS A 31 1.36 7.46 17.95
CA LYS A 31 2.48 6.72 18.56
C LYS A 31 3.86 7.19 18.07
N GLY A 32 3.93 8.16 17.17
CA GLY A 32 5.19 8.61 16.56
C GLY A 32 5.83 7.58 15.63
N LEU A 33 5.06 6.58 15.16
CA LEU A 33 5.53 5.48 14.31
C LEU A 33 5.38 5.77 12.82
N LEU A 34 4.75 6.90 12.45
CA LEU A 34 4.70 7.40 11.10
C LEU A 34 5.53 8.68 10.97
N PRO A 35 6.24 8.87 9.85
CA PRO A 35 6.72 10.19 9.49
C PRO A 35 5.51 11.11 9.25
N LYS A 36 5.74 12.42 9.35
CA LYS A 36 4.73 13.42 8.97
C LYS A 36 4.35 13.23 7.49
N LEU A 37 3.12 12.79 7.26
CA LEU A 37 2.65 12.34 5.95
C LEU A 37 2.35 13.48 4.98
N ASP A 38 2.06 14.66 5.50
CA ASP A 38 1.69 15.89 4.77
C ASP A 38 2.92 16.69 4.28
N GLU A 39 4.10 16.40 4.82
CA GLU A 39 5.35 17.06 4.46
C GLU A 39 6.07 16.33 3.33
N VAL A 40 6.64 17.11 2.39
CA VAL A 40 7.52 16.57 1.35
C VAL A 40 8.83 16.13 1.99
N ARG A 41 9.14 14.83 1.90
CA ARG A 41 10.33 14.22 2.48
C ARG A 41 11.00 13.28 1.48
N GLN A 42 12.28 13.00 1.69
CA GLN A 42 12.98 11.96 0.95
C GLN A 42 12.75 10.61 1.64
N TYR A 43 11.99 9.74 0.99
CA TYR A 43 11.74 8.37 1.43
C TYR A 43 12.77 7.43 0.82
N LYS A 44 13.37 6.59 1.65
CA LYS A 44 14.09 5.39 1.22
C LYS A 44 13.07 4.28 1.08
N VAL A 45 13.07 3.62 -0.08
CA VAL A 45 12.14 2.54 -0.38
C VAL A 45 12.89 1.22 -0.41
N TYR A 46 12.37 0.26 0.33
CA TYR A 46 12.89 -1.10 0.39
C TYR A 46 11.81 -2.09 0.01
N SER A 47 12.23 -3.33 -0.25
CA SER A 47 11.35 -4.48 -0.14
C SER A 47 11.81 -5.40 0.97
N ILE A 48 10.85 -6.07 1.59
CA ILE A 48 11.10 -7.13 2.56
C ILE A 48 10.29 -8.35 2.13
N LYS A 49 10.90 -9.53 2.15
CA LYS A 49 10.19 -10.79 1.92
C LYS A 49 10.04 -11.52 3.24
N GLY A 50 8.83 -12.00 3.53
CA GLY A 50 8.61 -12.88 4.67
C GLY A 50 9.41 -14.18 4.56
N SER A 51 9.43 -14.96 5.63
CA SER A 51 10.01 -16.30 5.65
C SER A 51 8.95 -17.36 5.30
N GLY A 52 9.32 -18.36 4.48
CA GLY A 52 8.48 -19.52 4.17
C GLY A 52 8.03 -19.66 2.72
N PHE A 53 7.47 -20.81 2.36
CA PHE A 53 6.90 -21.07 1.04
C PHE A 53 5.64 -20.20 0.84
N GLY A 54 5.60 -19.41 -0.23
CA GLY A 54 4.53 -18.44 -0.47
C GLY A 54 4.66 -17.12 0.32
N ALA A 55 5.84 -16.83 0.87
CA ALA A 55 6.04 -15.62 1.66
C ALA A 55 5.79 -14.32 0.88
N HIS A 56 5.02 -13.42 1.51
CA HIS A 56 4.63 -12.11 1.01
C HIS A 56 5.86 -11.20 0.88
N LYS A 57 5.97 -10.49 -0.26
CA LYS A 57 6.92 -9.38 -0.44
C LYS A 57 6.17 -8.08 -0.16
N SER A 58 6.70 -7.22 0.70
CA SER A 58 6.11 -5.92 1.04
C SER A 58 7.04 -4.79 0.61
N ILE A 59 6.45 -3.63 0.26
CA ILE A 59 7.20 -2.39 0.08
C ILE A 59 7.29 -1.68 1.44
N VAL A 60 8.51 -1.31 1.82
CA VAL A 60 8.82 -0.60 3.07
C VAL A 60 9.26 0.82 2.75
N LEU A 61 8.74 1.79 3.50
CA LEU A 61 9.07 3.20 3.43
C LEU A 61 9.72 3.64 4.74
N THR A 62 10.71 4.52 4.66
CA THR A 62 11.31 5.19 5.82
C THR A 62 11.92 6.52 5.40
N THR A 63 11.97 7.48 6.32
CA THR A 63 12.67 8.77 6.12
C THR A 63 13.96 8.88 6.94
N ASP A 64 14.14 8.04 7.95
CA ASP A 64 15.18 8.19 8.98
C ASP A 64 15.99 6.90 9.25
N ASP A 65 15.62 5.76 8.66
CA ASP A 65 16.16 4.43 8.98
C ASP A 65 15.98 3.97 10.44
N GLU A 66 15.10 4.64 11.18
CA GLU A 66 14.71 4.27 12.54
C GLU A 66 13.27 3.71 12.55
N HIS A 67 12.36 4.38 11.83
CA HIS A 67 10.97 4.00 11.70
C HIS A 67 10.71 3.46 10.30
N PHE A 68 10.26 2.21 10.24
CA PHE A 68 9.95 1.52 8.99
C PHE A 68 8.47 1.24 8.94
N LEU A 69 7.82 1.64 7.84
CA LEU A 69 6.41 1.34 7.63
C LEU A 69 6.21 0.61 6.31
N THR A 70 5.27 -0.32 6.27
CA THR A 70 4.85 -0.98 5.03
C THR A 70 3.49 -0.49 4.61
N VAL A 71 3.20 -0.55 3.30
CA VAL A 71 1.84 -0.42 2.79
C VAL A 71 1.52 -1.67 1.97
N GLU A 72 0.69 -2.53 2.53
CA GLU A 72 0.53 -3.93 2.13
C GLU A 72 -0.92 -4.27 1.76
N LEU A 73 -1.08 -5.39 1.03
CA LEU A 73 -2.36 -6.09 0.93
C LEU A 73 -2.62 -6.87 2.22
N GLY A 74 -3.53 -6.37 3.03
CA GLY A 74 -4.13 -7.11 4.13
C GLY A 74 -5.22 -8.07 3.65
N PHE A 75 -5.53 -9.06 4.48
CA PHE A 75 -6.65 -9.97 4.25
C PHE A 75 -7.52 -10.10 5.49
N THR A 76 -8.82 -10.01 5.32
CA THR A 76 -9.80 -10.23 6.38
C THR A 76 -10.86 -11.22 5.92
N LYS A 77 -11.67 -11.74 6.85
CA LYS A 77 -12.87 -12.53 6.53
C LYS A 77 -14.11 -11.79 7.00
N VAL A 78 -15.09 -11.66 6.12
CA VAL A 78 -16.42 -11.10 6.40
C VAL A 78 -17.42 -12.17 5.99
N ASP A 79 -18.25 -12.63 6.91
CA ASP A 79 -19.25 -13.69 6.67
C ASP A 79 -18.69 -14.95 5.97
N GLY A 80 -17.45 -15.31 6.31
CA GLY A 80 -16.74 -16.46 5.74
C GLY A 80 -16.04 -16.19 4.41
N VAL A 81 -16.30 -15.06 3.75
CA VAL A 81 -15.66 -14.64 2.50
C VAL A 81 -14.38 -13.87 2.81
N LYS A 82 -13.31 -14.17 2.09
CA LYS A 82 -12.02 -13.49 2.27
C LYS A 82 -11.98 -12.21 1.44
N HIS A 83 -11.54 -11.11 2.02
CA HIS A 83 -11.43 -9.81 1.35
C HIS A 83 -10.02 -9.23 1.45
N ILE A 84 -9.60 -8.45 0.44
CA ILE A 84 -8.38 -7.64 0.49
C ILE A 84 -8.63 -6.24 1.04
N TYR A 85 -7.70 -5.71 1.82
CA TYR A 85 -7.81 -4.34 2.36
C TYR A 85 -6.46 -3.67 2.59
N PRO A 86 -6.38 -2.33 2.59
CA PRO A 86 -5.13 -1.63 2.83
C PRO A 86 -4.70 -1.77 4.28
N VAL A 87 -3.42 -2.09 4.48
CA VAL A 87 -2.82 -2.21 5.80
C VAL A 87 -1.48 -1.49 5.82
N THR A 88 -1.26 -0.72 6.88
CA THR A 88 0.03 -0.15 7.20
C THR A 88 0.55 -0.78 8.48
N ARG A 89 1.79 -1.27 8.44
CA ARG A 89 2.45 -1.84 9.62
C ARG A 89 3.75 -1.13 9.87
N HIS A 90 4.02 -0.87 11.15
CA HIS A 90 5.36 -0.53 11.59
C HIS A 90 6.21 -1.81 11.68
N LEU A 91 7.45 -1.74 11.19
CA LEU A 91 8.45 -2.79 11.31
C LEU A 91 9.56 -2.34 12.27
N PRO A 92 10.02 -3.20 13.18
CA PRO A 92 11.13 -2.85 14.06
C PRO A 92 12.43 -2.71 13.27
N LYS A 93 13.33 -1.84 13.74
CA LYS A 93 14.68 -1.62 13.18
C LYS A 93 15.47 -2.92 12.97
N SER A 94 15.27 -3.91 13.83
CA SER A 94 15.88 -5.25 13.70
C SER A 94 15.51 -5.98 12.40
N SER A 95 14.48 -5.52 11.67
CA SER A 95 14.10 -6.05 10.36
C SER A 95 14.98 -5.52 9.23
N LYS A 96 15.71 -4.42 9.44
CA LYS A 96 16.54 -3.75 8.42
C LYS A 96 17.49 -4.69 7.67
N PRO A 97 18.20 -5.63 8.30
CA PRO A 97 19.11 -6.54 7.59
C PRO A 97 18.42 -7.44 6.56
N LYS A 98 17.08 -7.61 6.65
CA LYS A 98 16.28 -8.42 5.72
C LYS A 98 15.69 -7.61 4.56
N MET A 99 15.94 -6.30 4.54
CA MET A 99 15.38 -5.38 3.56
C MET A 99 16.33 -5.17 2.38
N GLU A 100 15.80 -5.29 1.17
CA GLU A 100 16.50 -4.99 -0.07
C GLU A 100 16.15 -3.56 -0.52
N LYS A 101 17.16 -2.71 -0.74
CA LYS A 101 16.93 -1.32 -1.16
C LYS A 101 16.44 -1.31 -2.62
N LEU A 102 15.30 -0.66 -2.86
CA LEU A 102 14.76 -0.47 -4.20
C LEU A 102 15.06 0.92 -4.76
N GLY A 103 15.23 1.93 -3.90
CA GLY A 103 15.56 3.28 -4.34
C GLY A 103 15.22 4.35 -3.33
N THR A 104 15.09 5.57 -3.83
CA THR A 104 14.72 6.77 -3.06
C THR A 104 13.73 7.60 -3.85
N ILE A 105 12.79 8.24 -3.17
CA ILE A 105 11.79 9.12 -3.78
C ILE A 105 11.58 10.37 -2.91
N VAL A 106 11.36 11.52 -3.54
CA VAL A 106 10.94 12.75 -2.86
C VAL A 106 9.44 12.92 -3.11
N ALA A 107 8.65 12.83 -2.05
CA ALA A 107 7.18 12.90 -2.11
C ALA A 107 6.61 13.24 -0.73
N LYS A 108 5.31 13.54 -0.67
CA LYS A 108 4.59 13.45 0.60
C LYS A 108 4.27 12.00 0.92
N GLY A 109 4.25 11.64 2.21
CA GLY A 109 3.87 10.31 2.65
C GLY A 109 2.42 9.94 2.28
N GLU A 110 1.51 10.91 2.33
CA GLU A 110 0.12 10.75 1.92
C GLU A 110 0.00 10.30 0.46
N ASP A 111 0.79 10.88 -0.45
CA ASP A 111 0.78 10.52 -1.87
C ASP A 111 1.22 9.07 -2.10
N LEU A 112 2.22 8.61 -1.33
CA LEU A 112 2.70 7.22 -1.40
C LEU A 112 1.61 6.24 -0.95
N ILE A 113 0.96 6.54 0.18
CA ILE A 113 -0.14 5.72 0.71
C ILE A 113 -1.32 5.71 -0.26
N VAL A 114 -1.73 6.87 -0.79
CA VAL A 114 -2.82 6.98 -1.76
C VAL A 114 -2.54 6.12 -2.98
N LYS A 115 -1.33 6.18 -3.53
CA LYS A 115 -0.94 5.36 -4.69
C LYS A 115 -1.01 3.88 -4.37
N ALA A 116 -0.61 3.46 -3.18
CA ALA A 116 -0.73 2.08 -2.74
C ALA A 116 -2.20 1.62 -2.69
N VAL A 117 -3.07 2.44 -2.08
CA VAL A 117 -4.52 2.16 -2.01
C VAL A 117 -5.16 2.18 -3.40
N ALA A 118 -4.77 3.11 -4.28
CA ALA A 118 -5.24 3.16 -5.66
C ALA A 118 -4.83 1.90 -6.43
N VAL A 119 -3.57 1.46 -6.28
CA VAL A 119 -3.09 0.20 -6.87
C VAL A 119 -3.88 -0.98 -6.36
N MET A 120 -4.20 -1.03 -5.07
CA MET A 120 -5.06 -2.07 -4.50
C MET A 120 -6.48 -2.03 -5.06
N LYS A 121 -7.07 -0.84 -5.20
CA LYS A 121 -8.41 -0.69 -5.77
C LYS A 121 -8.44 -1.16 -7.23
N HIS A 122 -7.43 -0.77 -8.00
CA HIS A 122 -7.25 -1.22 -9.38
C HIS A 122 -6.95 -2.72 -9.49
N PHE A 123 -6.34 -3.30 -8.45
CA PHE A 123 -6.04 -4.72 -8.36
C PHE A 123 -7.30 -5.60 -8.38
N GLY A 124 -8.41 -5.09 -7.82
CA GLY A 124 -9.65 -5.83 -7.72
C GLY A 124 -9.48 -7.10 -6.88
N SER A 125 -9.91 -8.24 -7.40
CA SER A 125 -9.79 -9.52 -6.69
C SER A 125 -8.37 -10.06 -6.65
N TYR A 126 -8.01 -10.65 -5.52
CA TYR A 126 -6.76 -11.39 -5.35
C TYR A 126 -6.91 -12.84 -5.81
N PHE A 127 -5.99 -13.29 -6.67
CA PHE A 127 -5.86 -14.69 -7.04
C PHE A 127 -4.43 -15.19 -6.79
N LYS A 128 -4.29 -16.51 -6.65
CA LYS A 128 -2.98 -17.13 -6.39
C LYS A 128 -2.01 -16.97 -7.57
N PHE A 129 -2.52 -17.08 -8.80
CA PHE A 129 -1.70 -17.12 -10.02
C PHE A 129 -1.70 -15.80 -10.81
N CYS A 130 -2.79 -15.04 -10.74
CA CYS A 130 -2.96 -13.75 -11.41
C CYS A 130 -3.35 -12.74 -10.34
N ASN A 131 -2.82 -11.52 -10.38
CA ASN A 131 -3.10 -10.54 -9.34
C ASN A 131 -2.82 -11.13 -7.94
N ASN A 132 -1.53 -11.37 -7.67
CA ASN A 132 -1.01 -11.79 -6.35
C ASN A 132 -0.17 -10.69 -5.64
N CYS A 133 0.36 -10.97 -4.44
CA CYS A 133 1.10 -9.97 -3.66
C CYS A 133 2.31 -9.37 -4.41
N GLN A 134 2.98 -10.16 -5.25
CA GLN A 134 4.10 -9.70 -6.05
C GLN A 134 3.64 -8.73 -7.15
N ASP A 135 2.52 -9.02 -7.81
CA ASP A 135 1.93 -8.11 -8.80
C ASP A 135 1.55 -6.77 -8.18
N TYR A 136 0.95 -6.78 -6.99
CA TYR A 136 0.64 -5.57 -6.25
C TYR A 136 1.89 -4.77 -5.92
N CYS A 137 2.93 -5.39 -5.38
CA CYS A 137 4.18 -4.69 -5.06
C CYS A 137 4.88 -4.12 -6.29
N ASN A 138 4.83 -4.84 -7.42
CA ASN A 138 5.39 -4.36 -8.68
C ASN A 138 4.61 -3.14 -9.18
N LYS A 139 3.27 -3.22 -9.22
CA LYS A 139 2.43 -2.09 -9.63
C LYS A 139 2.57 -0.90 -8.68
N TYR A 140 2.69 -1.14 -7.38
CA TYR A 140 2.90 -0.07 -6.40
C TYR A 140 4.27 0.58 -6.58
N ALA A 141 5.34 -0.20 -6.70
CA ALA A 141 6.69 0.31 -6.99
C ALA A 141 6.73 1.15 -8.28
N ALA A 142 6.00 0.72 -9.31
CA ALA A 142 5.84 1.44 -10.57
C ALA A 142 5.04 2.73 -10.41
N ALA A 143 3.94 2.72 -9.65
CA ALA A 143 3.09 3.88 -9.40
C ALA A 143 3.82 5.00 -8.63
N ILE A 144 4.77 4.64 -7.77
CA ILE A 144 5.66 5.59 -7.10
C ILE A 144 6.91 5.93 -7.95
N GLY A 145 7.09 5.33 -9.12
CA GLY A 145 8.16 5.71 -10.06
C GLY A 145 9.56 5.24 -9.65
N LEU A 146 9.68 4.11 -8.96
CA LEU A 146 10.99 3.53 -8.67
C LEU A 146 11.69 3.07 -9.96
N GLN A 147 12.97 3.44 -10.08
CA GLN A 147 13.82 2.98 -11.19
C GLN A 147 13.98 1.45 -11.14
N GLY A 148 13.75 0.78 -12.26
CA GLY A 148 13.79 -0.68 -12.36
C GLY A 148 12.49 -1.41 -12.00
N ALA A 149 11.45 -0.70 -11.56
CA ALA A 149 10.10 -1.28 -11.49
C ALA A 149 9.54 -1.53 -12.91
N PRO A 150 8.71 -2.57 -13.11
CA PRO A 150 7.98 -2.75 -14.36
C PRO A 150 7.20 -1.48 -14.72
N SER A 151 7.19 -1.09 -15.99
CA SER A 151 6.38 0.06 -16.41
C SER A 151 4.89 -0.26 -16.31
N LEU A 152 4.11 0.70 -15.81
CA LEU A 152 2.65 0.64 -15.89
C LEU A 152 2.20 0.74 -17.35
N THR A 153 1.15 -0.01 -17.72
CA THR A 153 0.50 0.17 -19.03
C THR A 153 -0.21 1.52 -19.08
N ASP A 154 -0.47 2.04 -20.27
CA ASP A 154 -1.20 3.33 -20.39
C ASP A 154 -2.62 3.24 -19.78
N GLY A 155 -3.27 2.06 -19.89
CA GLY A 155 -4.53 1.79 -19.20
C GLY A 155 -4.40 1.83 -17.68
N ASP A 156 -3.35 1.21 -17.12
CA ASP A 156 -3.08 1.29 -15.67
C ASP A 156 -2.85 2.74 -15.23
N LYS A 157 -2.10 3.54 -16.00
CA LYS A 157 -1.84 4.96 -15.67
C LYS A 157 -3.12 5.77 -15.58
N VAL A 158 -4.02 5.63 -16.57
CA VAL A 158 -5.30 6.35 -16.61
C VAL A 158 -6.20 5.92 -15.44
N ALA A 159 -6.33 4.61 -15.20
CA ALA A 159 -7.16 4.09 -14.11
C ALA A 159 -6.65 4.55 -12.74
N LEU A 160 -5.32 4.46 -12.51
CA LEU A 160 -4.71 4.88 -11.25
C LEU A 160 -4.82 6.39 -11.04
N ALA A 161 -4.68 7.22 -12.08
CA ALA A 161 -4.86 8.66 -11.95
C ALA A 161 -6.27 9.03 -11.46
N GLY A 162 -7.31 8.37 -11.98
CA GLY A 162 -8.69 8.55 -11.52
C GLY A 162 -8.90 8.13 -10.06
N LEU A 163 -8.39 6.96 -9.68
CA LEU A 163 -8.50 6.43 -8.32
C LEU A 163 -7.74 7.28 -7.29
N VAL A 164 -6.53 7.73 -7.64
CA VAL A 164 -5.71 8.61 -6.79
C VAL A 164 -6.46 9.89 -6.48
N GLY A 165 -7.08 10.54 -7.49
CA GLY A 165 -7.87 11.75 -7.28
C GLY A 165 -9.06 11.54 -6.34
N ALA A 166 -9.80 10.44 -6.52
CA ALA A 166 -10.95 10.11 -5.66
C ALA A 166 -10.54 9.83 -4.20
N ILE A 167 -9.46 9.06 -4.01
CA ILE A 167 -8.97 8.70 -2.67
C ILE A 167 -8.38 9.94 -1.96
N LEU A 168 -7.62 10.79 -2.66
CA LEU A 168 -7.11 12.05 -2.09
C LEU A 168 -8.23 12.97 -1.63
N ALA A 169 -9.26 13.17 -2.46
CA ALA A 169 -10.41 13.99 -2.09
C ALA A 169 -11.11 13.44 -0.84
N PHE A 170 -11.25 12.12 -0.74
CA PHE A 170 -11.80 11.45 0.43
C PHE A 170 -10.92 11.63 1.68
N LEU A 171 -9.60 11.37 1.57
CA LEU A 171 -8.65 11.55 2.67
C LEU A 171 -8.68 12.99 3.22
N VAL A 172 -8.62 13.99 2.34
CA VAL A 172 -8.68 15.40 2.74
C VAL A 172 -10.00 15.71 3.45
N THR A 173 -11.12 15.17 2.99
CA THR A 173 -12.44 15.39 3.60
C THR A 173 -12.55 14.75 4.99
N VAL A 174 -12.03 13.53 5.17
CA VAL A 174 -12.10 12.82 6.45
C VAL A 174 -11.08 13.36 7.45
N LEU A 175 -9.86 13.68 7.00
CA LEU A 175 -8.82 14.24 7.87
C LEU A 175 -9.14 15.68 8.29
N ARG A 176 -9.69 16.53 7.42
CA ARG A 176 -10.12 17.91 7.79
C ARG A 176 -11.31 17.96 8.73
N LYS A 177 -12.12 16.89 8.82
CA LYS A 177 -13.23 16.81 9.79
C LYS A 177 -12.78 16.47 11.20
N LYS A 178 -11.50 16.14 11.40
CA LYS A 178 -10.93 15.78 12.70
C LYS A 178 -10.24 16.95 13.43
N ASP A 179 -10.20 18.13 12.81
CA ASP A 179 -9.83 19.41 13.45
C ASP A 179 -11.09 20.18 13.91
#